data_AF-A0A848WVT5-F1
#
_entry.id   AF-A0A848WVT5-F1
#
_cell.length_a   1.000
_cell.length_b   1.000
_cell.length_c   1.000
_cell.angle_alpha   90.00
_cell.angle_beta   90.00
_cell.angle_gamma   90.00
#
_symmetry.space_group_name_H-M   'P 1'
#
loop_
_entity.id
_entity.type
_entity.pdbx_description
1 polymer ?
#
loop_
_entity_poly.entity_id
_entity_poly.type
_entity_poly.pdbx_seq_one_letter_code
_entity_poly.pdbx_strand_id
1 'polypeptide(L)'
;MNGVAQDTKGAAGESAFGMHQADAGSDAYDRDFALSLLSQEQDALYEIDEALTRIELGTYGICEVSGEKIPQARLEALPFARLTVQCQERAEAEEQIGHHRAPMAQLFGLDEKPTKKAATTD
;
A
#
# COMPACT_ATOMS: atom_id res chain seq x y z
N MET A 1 -34.51 9.26 0.02
CA MET A 1 -33.49 9.16 -1.05
C MET A 1 -33.81 10.20 -2.13
N ASN A 2 -33.11 11.34 -2.14
CA ASN A 2 -33.13 12.29 -3.25
C ASN A 2 -31.70 12.37 -3.80
N GLY A 3 -31.58 12.14 -5.12
CA GLY A 3 -30.31 11.94 -5.81
C GLY A 3 -29.45 13.19 -5.91
N VAL A 4 -28.14 13.00 -5.73
CA VAL A 4 -27.10 13.99 -6.02
C VAL A 4 -26.82 13.92 -7.53
N ALA A 5 -27.74 14.48 -8.32
CA ALA A 5 -27.57 14.60 -9.75
C ALA A 5 -28.13 15.94 -10.20
N GLN A 6 -27.33 17.00 -10.05
CA GLN A 6 -27.35 18.22 -10.86
C GLN A 6 -26.42 19.24 -10.19
N ASP A 7 -25.21 19.39 -10.72
CA ASP A 7 -24.44 20.65 -10.76
C ASP A 7 -23.22 20.48 -11.68
N THR A 8 -23.48 20.19 -12.96
CA THR A 8 -22.51 20.35 -14.05
C THR A 8 -22.99 21.47 -14.97
N LYS A 9 -23.00 22.71 -14.45
CA LYS A 9 -23.16 23.91 -15.27
C LYS A 9 -22.09 24.92 -14.93
N GLY A 10 -21.03 24.94 -15.74
CA GLY A 10 -19.95 25.92 -15.65
C GLY A 10 -18.80 25.72 -16.63
N ALA A 11 -19.04 25.17 -17.82
CA ALA A 11 -18.04 25.15 -18.90
C ALA A 11 -18.32 26.30 -19.87
N ALA A 12 -17.92 27.53 -19.51
CA ALA A 12 -17.75 28.65 -20.44
C ALA A 12 -17.09 29.82 -19.69
N GLY A 13 -15.76 29.78 -19.62
CA GLY A 13 -14.93 30.80 -19.01
C GLY A 13 -13.48 30.47 -19.28
N GLU A 14 -13.08 30.58 -20.56
CA GLU A 14 -11.68 30.60 -20.97
C GLU A 14 -10.92 31.61 -20.13
N SER A 15 -10.20 31.07 -19.16
CA SER A 15 -9.11 31.73 -18.50
C SER A 15 -7.90 30.92 -18.97
N ALA A 16 -7.38 31.32 -20.12
CA ALA A 16 -5.98 31.18 -20.47
C ALA A 16 -5.11 31.99 -19.48
N PHE A 17 -5.32 31.79 -18.17
CA PHE A 17 -4.42 32.22 -17.12
C PHE A 17 -3.29 31.19 -17.09
N GLY A 18 -2.26 31.49 -17.88
CA GLY A 18 -0.89 31.02 -17.75
C GLY A 18 -0.69 29.65 -17.13
N MET A 19 -0.85 28.59 -17.92
CA MET A 19 -0.04 27.38 -17.71
C MET A 19 1.40 27.75 -18.06
N HIS A 20 2.11 28.44 -17.17
CA HIS A 20 3.55 28.49 -17.30
C HIS A 20 4.03 27.04 -17.22
N GLN A 21 4.93 26.63 -18.12
CA GLN A 21 5.55 25.31 -18.04
C GLN A 21 6.17 25.04 -16.64
N ALA A 22 6.48 26.11 -15.89
CA ALA A 22 6.93 26.04 -14.51
C ALA A 22 5.83 25.57 -13.52
N ASP A 23 4.57 25.97 -13.72
CA ASP A 23 3.46 25.64 -12.80
C ASP A 23 2.87 24.26 -13.08
N ALA A 24 3.02 23.74 -14.31
CA ALA A 24 2.55 22.41 -14.70
C ALA A 24 3.16 21.28 -13.85
N GLY A 25 4.40 21.43 -13.38
CA GLY A 25 5.05 20.44 -12.50
C GLY A 25 4.48 20.45 -11.09
N SER A 26 4.20 21.65 -10.53
CA SER A 26 3.57 21.81 -9.22
C SER A 26 2.13 21.30 -9.23
N ASP A 27 1.35 21.66 -10.25
CA ASP A 27 -0.03 21.18 -10.39
C ASP A 27 -0.12 19.65 -10.54
N ALA A 28 0.84 19.04 -11.24
CA ALA A 28 0.92 17.58 -11.35
C ALA A 28 1.25 16.93 -10.01
N TYR A 29 2.23 17.47 -9.29
CA TYR A 29 2.60 16.98 -7.95
C TYR A 29 1.44 17.07 -6.97
N ASP A 30 0.74 18.21 -6.93
CA ASP A 30 -0.38 18.43 -6.01
C ASP A 30 -1.53 17.46 -6.29
N ARG A 31 -1.80 17.17 -7.57
CA ARG A 31 -2.78 16.16 -7.98
C ARG A 31 -2.35 14.76 -7.55
N ASP A 32 -1.12 14.36 -7.83
CA ASP A 32 -0.60 13.04 -7.47
C ASP A 32 -0.60 12.83 -5.94
N PHE A 33 -0.24 13.87 -5.20
CA PHE A 33 -0.30 13.87 -3.74
C PHE A 33 -1.73 13.70 -3.23
N ALA A 34 -2.69 14.47 -3.78
CA ALA A 34 -4.09 14.36 -3.42
C ALA A 34 -4.65 12.96 -3.71
N LEU A 35 -4.31 12.36 -4.86
CA LEU A 35 -4.72 11.01 -5.23
C LEU A 35 -4.12 9.93 -4.33
N SER A 36 -2.84 10.10 -3.93
CA SER A 36 -2.18 9.20 -2.98
C SER A 36 -2.84 9.24 -1.61
N LEU A 37 -3.17 10.43 -1.11
CA LEU A 37 -3.88 10.60 0.16
C LEU A 37 -5.27 9.96 0.11
N LEU A 38 -6.04 10.21 -0.95
CA LEU A 38 -7.37 9.61 -1.12
C LEU A 38 -7.33 8.08 -1.18
N SER A 39 -6.31 7.51 -1.84
CA SER A 39 -6.11 6.06 -1.88
C SER A 39 -5.85 5.49 -0.49
N GLN A 40 -4.96 6.12 0.29
CA GLN A 40 -4.67 5.71 1.66
C GLN A 40 -5.90 5.80 2.58
N GLU A 41 -6.72 6.84 2.43
CA GLU A 41 -7.97 6.98 3.18
C GLU A 41 -8.98 5.88 2.82
N GLN A 42 -9.09 5.53 1.54
CA GLN A 42 -9.97 4.45 1.08
C GLN A 42 -9.52 3.09 1.64
N ASP A 43 -8.22 2.80 1.62
CA ASP A 43 -7.67 1.58 2.19
C ASP A 43 -7.93 1.51 3.71
N ALA A 44 -7.76 2.63 4.42
CA ALA A 44 -8.05 2.70 5.86
C ALA A 44 -9.53 2.42 6.17
N LEU A 45 -10.46 2.97 5.36
CA LEU A 45 -11.90 2.69 5.51
C LEU A 45 -12.21 1.21 5.29
N TYR A 46 -11.61 0.61 4.26
CA TYR A 46 -11.77 -0.81 3.98
C TYR A 46 -11.30 -1.68 5.16
N GLU A 47 -10.14 -1.39 5.74
CA GLU A 47 -9.63 -2.12 6.90
C GLU A 47 -10.54 -1.99 8.13
N ILE A 48 -11.17 -0.83 8.31
CA ILE A 48 -12.14 -0.59 9.39
C ILE A 48 -13.39 -1.44 9.17
N ASP A 49 -13.95 -1.46 7.96
CA ASP A 49 -15.13 -2.27 7.64
C ASP A 49 -14.86 -3.78 7.80
N GLU A 50 -13.69 -4.24 7.39
CA GLU A 50 -13.23 -5.61 7.63
C GLU A 50 -13.06 -5.91 9.13
N ALA A 51 -12.57 -4.95 9.91
CA ALA A 51 -12.47 -5.11 11.37
C ALA A 51 -13.84 -5.21 12.03
N LEU A 52 -14.81 -4.42 11.59
CA LEU A 52 -16.20 -4.51 12.06
C LEU A 52 -16.80 -5.87 11.71
N THR A 53 -16.58 -6.36 10.49
CA THR A 53 -17.03 -7.69 10.06
C THR A 53 -16.42 -8.79 10.94
N ARG A 54 -15.13 -8.70 11.28
CA ARG A 54 -14.46 -9.64 12.20
C ARG A 54 -15.05 -9.59 13.62
N ILE A 55 -15.54 -8.44 14.07
CA ILE A 55 -16.26 -8.35 15.36
C ILE A 55 -17.58 -9.12 15.29
N GLU A 56 -18.35 -8.95 14.21
CA GLU A 56 -19.61 -9.68 14.01
C GLU A 56 -19.41 -11.19 13.93
N LEU A 57 -18.33 -11.64 13.29
CA LEU A 57 -17.94 -13.04 13.18
C LEU A 57 -17.28 -13.61 14.45
N GLY A 58 -16.95 -12.75 15.42
CA GLY A 58 -16.27 -13.15 16.66
C GLY A 58 -14.80 -13.53 16.48
N THR A 59 -14.18 -13.14 15.36
CA THR A 59 -12.75 -13.40 15.04
C THR A 59 -11.86 -12.18 15.29
N TYR A 60 -12.43 -11.07 15.75
CA TYR A 60 -11.68 -9.86 16.07
C TYR A 60 -10.56 -10.12 17.09
N GLY A 61 -9.39 -9.53 16.82
CA GLY A 61 -8.20 -9.70 17.64
C GLY A 61 -7.47 -11.03 17.44
N ILE A 62 -7.81 -11.81 16.41
CA ILE A 62 -7.05 -12.99 15.97
C ILE A 62 -6.31 -12.65 14.68
N CYS A 63 -5.03 -13.03 14.61
CA CYS A 63 -4.19 -12.86 13.45
C CYS A 63 -4.65 -13.76 12.31
N GLU A 64 -4.89 -13.20 11.13
CA GLU A 64 -5.37 -13.94 9.95
C GLU A 64 -4.34 -14.94 9.41
N VAL A 65 -3.05 -14.71 9.68
CA VAL A 65 -1.95 -15.52 9.15
C VAL A 65 -1.52 -16.60 10.14
N SER A 66 -1.28 -16.25 11.40
CA SER A 66 -0.81 -17.22 12.41
C SER A 66 -1.92 -17.85 13.23
N GLY A 67 -3.13 -17.27 13.25
CA GLY A 67 -4.22 -17.67 14.14
C GLY A 67 -4.01 -17.31 15.61
N GLU A 68 -2.93 -16.60 15.93
CA GLU A 68 -2.61 -16.17 17.30
C GLU A 68 -3.37 -14.90 17.70
N LYS A 69 -3.46 -14.64 19.00
CA LYS A 69 -4.08 -13.41 19.51
C LYS A 69 -3.20 -12.19 19.22
N ILE A 70 -3.81 -11.14 18.69
CA ILE A 70 -3.18 -9.83 18.51
C ILE A 70 -3.06 -9.15 19.88
N PRO A 71 -1.89 -8.59 20.26
CA PRO A 71 -1.72 -7.92 21.54
C PRO A 71 -2.73 -6.78 21.73
N GLN A 72 -3.34 -6.68 22.92
CA GLN A 72 -4.34 -5.66 23.20
C GLN A 72 -3.79 -4.23 23.01
N ALA A 73 -2.57 -3.95 23.47
CA ALA A 73 -1.92 -2.64 23.28
C ALA A 73 -1.81 -2.23 21.80
N ARG A 74 -1.73 -3.20 20.88
CA ARG A 74 -1.74 -2.94 19.43
C ARG A 74 -3.14 -2.59 18.93
N LEU A 75 -4.17 -3.29 19.40
CA LEU A 75 -5.57 -3.00 19.03
C LEU A 75 -6.04 -1.67 19.62
N GLU A 76 -5.53 -1.27 20.78
CA GLU A 76 -5.80 0.05 21.37
C GLU A 76 -5.18 1.19 20.53
N ALA A 77 -4.01 0.97 19.94
CA ALA A 77 -3.36 1.94 19.06
C ALA A 77 -3.91 1.91 17.62
N LEU A 78 -4.18 0.71 17.09
CA LEU A 78 -4.61 0.44 15.73
C LEU A 78 -5.77 -0.58 15.74
N PRO A 79 -7.02 -0.12 15.92
CA PRO A 79 -8.17 -1.00 16.09
C PRO A 79 -8.48 -1.91 14.91
N PHE A 80 -8.06 -1.54 13.70
CA PHE A 80 -8.30 -2.31 12.48
C PHE A 80 -7.19 -3.33 12.17
N ALA A 81 -6.14 -3.43 12.99
CA ALA A 81 -5.01 -4.32 12.75
C ALA A 81 -5.47 -5.78 12.55
N ARG A 82 -5.04 -6.40 11.43
CA ARG A 82 -5.37 -7.79 11.07
C ARG A 82 -4.26 -8.81 11.36
N LEU A 83 -3.03 -8.34 11.55
CA LEU A 83 -1.85 -9.16 11.78
C LEU A 83 -1.16 -8.83 13.11
N THR A 84 -0.44 -9.82 13.66
CA THR A 84 0.60 -9.57 14.66
C THR A 84 1.77 -8.82 14.04
N VAL A 85 2.59 -8.18 14.88
CA VAL A 85 3.78 -7.43 14.42
C VAL A 85 4.71 -8.35 13.61
N GLN A 86 4.99 -9.55 14.09
CA GLN A 86 5.85 -10.52 13.37
C GLN A 86 5.28 -10.94 12.01
N CYS A 87 3.96 -11.17 11.94
CA CYS A 87 3.33 -11.52 10.67
C CYS A 87 3.33 -10.33 9.69
N GLN A 88 3.15 -9.11 10.20
CA GLN A 88 3.21 -7.91 9.39
C GLN A 88 4.63 -7.63 8.87
N GLU A 89 5.65 -7.73 9.71
CA GLU A 89 7.06 -7.59 9.30
C GLU A 89 7.43 -8.56 8.17
N ARG A 90 6.93 -9.80 8.25
CA ARG A 90 7.14 -10.79 7.17
C ARG A 90 6.42 -10.40 5.88
N ALA A 91 5.17 -9.97 5.97
CA ALA A 91 4.40 -9.55 4.80
C ALA A 91 5.04 -8.35 4.10
N GLU A 92 5.48 -7.34 4.86
CA GLU A 92 6.17 -6.16 4.34
C GLU A 92 7.53 -6.54 3.72
N ALA A 93 8.27 -7.46 4.32
CA ALA A 93 9.53 -7.95 3.74
C ALA A 93 9.31 -8.68 2.40
N GLU A 94 8.26 -9.49 2.28
CA GLU A 94 7.88 -10.17 1.04
C GLU A 94 7.45 -9.17 -0.05
N GLU A 95 6.68 -8.14 0.31
CA GLU A 95 6.27 -7.06 -0.58
C GLU A 95 7.48 -6.22 -1.06
N GLN A 96 8.41 -5.91 -0.16
CA GLN A 96 9.65 -5.19 -0.47
C GLN A 96 10.54 -5.95 -1.46
N ILE A 97 10.55 -7.28 -1.40
CA ILE A 97 11.29 -8.14 -2.34
C ILE A 97 10.65 -8.09 -3.73
N GLY A 98 9.33 -7.99 -3.83
CA GLY A 98 8.61 -7.78 -5.10
C GLY A 98 8.86 -6.40 -5.72
N HIS A 99 8.99 -5.37 -4.89
CA HIS A 99 9.28 -4.00 -5.33
C HIS A 99 10.76 -3.73 -5.62
N HIS A 100 11.69 -4.48 -4.99
CA HIS A 100 13.07 -4.52 -5.43
C HIS A 100 13.11 -5.23 -6.79
N ARG A 101 12.96 -4.45 -7.87
CA ARG A 101 13.32 -4.89 -9.23
C ARG A 101 14.65 -5.61 -9.10
N ALA A 102 14.68 -6.88 -9.51
CA ALA A 102 15.92 -7.63 -9.61
C ALA A 102 16.98 -6.70 -10.23
N PRO A 103 18.20 -6.62 -9.68
CA PRO A 103 19.24 -5.76 -10.24
C PRO A 103 19.30 -6.03 -11.74
N MET A 104 19.41 -5.00 -12.56
CA MET A 104 19.39 -5.12 -14.02
C MET A 104 20.30 -6.25 -14.52
N ALA A 105 21.41 -6.52 -13.80
CA ALA A 105 22.30 -7.65 -14.01
C ALA A 105 21.62 -9.04 -14.02
N GLN A 106 20.64 -9.30 -13.16
CA GLN A 106 19.87 -10.55 -13.12
C GLN A 106 18.84 -10.64 -14.25
N LEU A 107 18.25 -9.52 -14.67
CA LEU A 107 17.34 -9.46 -15.82
C LEU A 107 18.09 -9.76 -17.15
N PHE A 108 19.36 -9.35 -17.24
CA PHE A 108 20.23 -9.60 -18.39
C PHE A 108 21.16 -10.82 -18.24
N GLY A 109 21.02 -11.61 -17.16
CA GLY A 109 21.76 -12.86 -16.98
C GLY A 109 23.28 -12.73 -16.86
N LEU A 110 23.79 -11.63 -16.30
CA LEU A 110 25.24 -11.34 -16.23
C LEU A 110 25.95 -11.84 -14.96
N ASP A 111 25.24 -12.51 -14.03
CA ASP A 111 25.86 -13.07 -12.82
C ASP A 111 26.49 -14.45 -13.10
N GLU A 112 27.77 -14.48 -13.48
CA GLU A 112 28.59 -15.69 -13.36
C GLU A 112 28.86 -15.96 -11.87
N LYS A 113 28.06 -16.83 -11.24
CA LYS A 113 28.37 -17.31 -9.88
C LYS A 113 29.65 -18.18 -9.94
N PRO A 114 30.72 -17.88 -9.17
CA PRO A 114 31.86 -18.78 -9.08
C PRO A 114 31.41 -20.07 -8.40
N THR A 115 31.54 -21.18 -9.13
CA THR A 115 31.32 -22.52 -8.60
C THR A 115 32.30 -22.78 -7.46
N LYS A 116 31.80 -22.92 -6.24
CA LYS A 116 32.60 -23.41 -5.12
C LYS A 116 32.89 -24.88 -5.41
N LYS A 117 34.05 -25.19 -5.99
CA LYS A 117 34.53 -26.58 -6.10
C LYS A 117 34.66 -27.13 -4.68
N ALA A 118 33.93 -28.19 -4.40
CA ALA A 118 34.08 -28.98 -3.18
C ALA A 118 35.53 -29.44 -3.06
N ALA A 119 36.17 -29.12 -1.94
CA ALA A 119 37.42 -29.73 -1.54
C ALA A 119 37.14 -31.20 -1.23
N THR A 120 37.60 -32.10 -2.11
CA THR A 120 37.72 -33.52 -1.80
C THR A 120 39.05 -33.72 -1.09
N THR A 121 38.98 -34.13 0.16
CA THR A 121 40.11 -34.62 0.96
C THR A 121 40.35 -36.09 0.60
N ASP A 122 41.58 -36.43 0.24
CA ASP A 122 42.18 -37.76 0.42
C ASP A 122 43.62 -37.54 0.91
#